data_AF-A0A208Y6W5-F1
#
_entry.id   AF-A0A208Y6W5-F1
#
_cell.length_a   1.000
_cell.length_b   1.000
_cell.length_c   1.000
_cell.angle_alpha   90.00
_cell.angle_beta   90.00
_cell.angle_gamma   90.00
#
_symmetry.space_group_name_H-M   'P 1'
#
loop_
_entity.id
_entity.type
_entity.pdbx_description
1 polymer ?
#
loop_
_entity_poly.entity_id
_entity_poly.type
_entity_poly.pdbx_seq_one_letter_code
_entity_poly.pdbx_strand_id
1 'polypeptide(L)' 'MDSWVGLLAPAGMDTQARARLDAHLNHILRDPAFVRQLNERGFDVPAVDAAALAGQVKEERGLYRQVIDKANIRLD' A
#
# COMPACT_ATOMS: atom_id res chain seq x y z
N MET A 1 -8.89 11.64 -4.82
CA MET A 1 -7.75 10.73 -4.67
C MET A 1 -7.71 10.44 -3.19
N ASP A 2 -8.08 9.22 -2.83
CA ASP A 2 -8.26 8.85 -1.44
C ASP A 2 -6.94 8.31 -0.90
N SER A 3 -6.66 8.56 0.38
CA SER A 3 -5.44 8.06 1.01
C SER A 3 -5.50 6.55 1.16
N TRP A 4 -4.35 5.88 0.99
CA TRP A 4 -4.22 4.44 1.12
C TRP A 4 -3.21 4.06 2.19
N VAL A 5 -3.29 2.81 2.65
CA VAL A 5 -2.34 2.20 3.58
C VAL A 5 -1.74 0.96 2.92
N GLY A 6 -0.42 0.84 2.96
CA GLY A 6 0.31 -0.29 2.38
C GLY A 6 1.43 -0.75 3.28
N LEU A 7 1.80 -2.04 3.15
CA LEU A 7 2.88 -2.64 3.91
C LEU A 7 4.17 -2.67 3.08
N LEU A 8 5.23 -2.07 3.63
CA LEU A 8 6.56 -2.07 3.04
C LEU A 8 7.51 -2.94 3.86
N ALA A 9 8.49 -3.54 3.18
CA ALA A 9 9.55 -4.30 3.80
C ALA A 9 10.92 -3.67 3.46
N PRO A 10 11.98 -3.92 4.25
CA PRO A 10 13.31 -3.44 3.94
C PRO A 10 13.78 -3.84 2.54
N ALA A 11 14.53 -2.94 1.89
CA ALA A 11 15.20 -3.26 0.65
C ALA A 11 16.19 -4.42 0.88
N GLY A 12 16.18 -5.40 -0.02
CA GLY A 12 17.04 -6.58 0.10
C GLY A 12 16.57 -7.62 1.14
N MET A 13 15.33 -7.54 1.63
CA MET A 13 14.73 -8.59 2.47
C MET A 13 14.90 -9.97 1.81
N ASP A 14 15.26 -10.96 2.62
CA ASP A 14 15.38 -12.36 2.18
C ASP A 14 14.08 -12.86 1.50
N THR A 15 14.24 -13.64 0.43
CA THR A 15 13.13 -14.08 -0.42
C THR A 15 12.21 -15.06 0.29
N GLN A 16 12.74 -15.90 1.18
CA GLN A 16 11.92 -16.83 1.96
C GLN A 16 11.10 -16.06 3.00
N ALA A 17 11.71 -15.11 3.69
CA ALA A 17 11.02 -14.22 4.63
C ALA A 17 9.93 -13.40 3.90
N ARG A 18 10.23 -12.91 2.70
CA ARG A 18 9.28 -12.19 1.85
C ARG A 18 8.07 -13.04 1.46
N ALA A 19 8.30 -14.27 0.99
CA ALA A 19 7.23 -15.18 0.60
C ALA A 19 6.30 -15.52 1.77
N ARG A 20 6.85 -15.70 2.98
CA ARG A 20 6.05 -15.93 4.19
C ARG A 20 5.18 -14.71 4.52
N LEU A 21 5.75 -13.50 4.43
CA LEU A 21 4.99 -12.26 4.67
C LEU A 21 3.84 -12.11 3.67
N ASP A 22 4.12 -12.30 2.38
CA ASP A 22 3.10 -12.18 1.33
C ASP A 22 1.99 -13.23 1.52
N ALA A 23 2.31 -14.46 1.95
CA ALA A 23 1.32 -15.49 2.24
C ALA A 23 0.41 -15.13 3.42
N HIS A 24 0.98 -14.65 4.53
CA HIS A 24 0.20 -14.23 5.70
C HIS A 24 -0.67 -13.01 5.41
N LEU A 25 -0.13 -12.02 4.69
CA LEU A 25 -0.90 -10.85 4.29
C LEU A 25 -2.09 -11.25 3.41
N ASN A 26 -1.85 -12.10 2.41
CA ASN A 26 -2.90 -12.62 1.54
C ASN A 26 -4.00 -13.38 2.27
N HIS A 27 -3.65 -14.10 3.34
CA HIS A 27 -4.62 -14.79 4.18
C HIS A 27 -5.48 -13.80 4.96
N ILE A 28 -4.86 -12.82 5.63
CA ILE A 28 -5.56 -11.81 6.45
C ILE A 28 -6.49 -10.94 5.59
N LEU A 29 -6.02 -10.48 4.43
CA LEU A 29 -6.84 -9.64 3.53
C LEU A 29 -8.07 -10.37 2.96
N ARG A 30 -8.13 -11.71 3.09
CA ARG A 30 -9.27 -12.54 2.69
C ARG A 30 -10.13 -12.99 3.88
N ASP A 31 -9.73 -12.67 5.12
CA ASP A 31 -10.52 -12.97 6.30
C ASP A 31 -11.80 -12.09 6.32
N PRO A 32 -13.00 -12.67 6.24
CA PRO A 32 -14.25 -11.90 6.22
C PRO A 32 -14.47 -11.04 7.46
N ALA A 33 -13.97 -11.46 8.63
CA ALA A 33 -14.09 -10.68 9.86
C ALA A 33 -13.19 -9.44 9.81
N PHE A 34 -11.96 -9.58 9.30
CA PHE A 34 -11.04 -8.47 9.08
C PHE A 34 -11.59 -7.47 8.07
N VAL A 35 -12.05 -7.95 6.91
CA VAL A 35 -12.63 -7.11 5.86
C VAL A 35 -13.85 -6.36 6.37
N ARG A 36 -14.77 -7.07 7.05
CA ARG A 36 -15.97 -6.42 7.62
C ARG A 36 -15.60 -5.31 8.61
N GLN A 37 -14.66 -5.58 9.53
CA GLN A 37 -14.25 -4.59 10.53
C GLN A 37 -13.65 -3.33 9.91
N LEU A 38 -12.90 -3.45 8.82
CA LEU A 38 -12.31 -2.30 8.12
C LEU A 38 -13.34 -1.57 7.25
N ASN A 39 -14.24 -2.29 6.58
CA ASN A 39 -15.33 -1.70 5.82
C ASN A 39 -16.27 -0.88 6.74
N GLU A 40 -16.56 -1.37 7.95
CA GLU A 40 -17.32 -0.63 8.97
C GLU A 40 -16.66 0.69 9.39
N ARG A 41 -15.34 0.83 9.16
CA ARG A 41 -14.56 2.04 9.44
C ARG A 41 -14.30 2.89 8.19
N GLY A 42 -14.92 2.54 7.06
CA GLY A 42 -14.83 3.29 5.81
C GLY A 42 -13.60 2.99 4.96
N PHE A 43 -12.90 1.87 5.22
CA PHE A 43 -11.83 1.40 4.34
C PHE A 43 -12.37 0.46 3.28
N ASP A 44 -11.87 0.58 2.07
CA ASP A 44 -11.94 -0.48 1.07
C ASP A 44 -10.70 -1.37 1.20
N VAL A 45 -10.90 -2.69 1.29
CA VAL A 45 -9.83 -3.67 1.47
C VAL A 45 -9.65 -4.50 0.18
N PRO A 46 -8.90 -3.99 -0.81
CA PRO A 46 -8.61 -4.75 -2.02
C PRO A 46 -7.60 -5.87 -1.73
N ALA A 47 -7.81 -7.03 -2.35
CA ALA A 47 -6.78 -8.06 -2.44
C ALA A 47 -5.77 -7.68 -3.54
N VAL A 48 -4.79 -6.84 -3.19
CA VAL A 48 -3.71 -6.40 -4.09
C VAL A 48 -2.40 -7.12 -3.76
N ASP A 49 -1.63 -7.43 -4.80
CA ASP A 49 -0.29 -8.00 -4.66
C ASP A 49 0.79 -6.91 -4.53
N ALA A 50 2.02 -7.36 -4.25
CA ALA A 50 3.17 -6.49 -4.07
C ALA A 50 3.50 -5.65 -5.31
N ALA A 51 3.28 -6.19 -6.51
CA ALA A 51 3.59 -5.52 -7.76
C ALA A 51 2.62 -4.37 -8.03
N ALA A 52 1.32 -4.58 -7.75
CA ALA A 52 0.30 -3.54 -7.84
C ALA A 52 0.63 -2.35 -6.91
N LEU A 53 0.99 -2.62 -5.65
CA LEU A 53 1.37 -1.57 -4.69
C LEU A 53 2.63 -0.81 -5.16
N ALA A 54 3.65 -1.52 -5.66
CA ALA A 54 4.86 -0.89 -6.19
C ALA A 54 4.58 0.02 -7.39
N GLY A 55 3.64 -0.39 -8.26
CA GLY A 55 3.14 0.42 -9.38
C GLY A 55 2.48 1.71 -8.90
N GLN A 56 1.53 1.59 -7.96
CA GLN A 56 0.81 2.74 -7.39
C GLN A 56 1.78 3.74 -6.73
N VAL A 57 2.71 3.27 -5.90
CA VAL A 57 3.73 4.14 -5.27
C VAL A 57 4.56 4.87 -6.31
N LYS A 58 4.95 4.21 -7.42
CA LYS A 58 5.73 4.84 -8.49
C LYS A 58 4.94 5.93 -9.20
N GLU A 59 3.68 5.64 -9.52
CA GLU A 59 2.78 6.58 -10.19
C GLU A 59 2.49 7.81 -9.33
N GLU A 60 2.04 7.59 -8.09
CA GLU A 60 1.67 8.66 -7.18
C GLU A 60 2.86 9.53 -6.80
N ARG A 61 4.05 8.95 -6.59
CA ARG A 61 5.28 9.75 -6.41
C ARG A 61 5.54 10.68 -7.59
N GLY A 62 5.29 10.22 -8.81
CA GLY A 62 5.41 11.04 -10.01
C GLY A 62 4.41 12.19 -10.04
N LEU A 63 3.15 11.89 -9.75
CA LEU A 63 2.06 12.87 -9.72
C LEU A 63 2.29 13.92 -8.63
N TYR A 64 2.54 13.50 -7.39
CA TYR A 64 2.71 14.42 -6.27
C TYR A 64 3.96 15.29 -6.42
N ARG A 65 5.05 14.78 -7.01
CA ARG A 65 6.20 15.63 -7.36
C ARG A 65 5.79 16.78 -8.27
N GLN A 66 4.98 16.53 -9.30
CA GLN A 66 4.52 17.60 -10.20
C GLN A 66 3.65 18.63 -9.45
N VAL A 67 2.80 18.18 -8.53
CA VAL A 67 1.97 19.08 -7.71
C VAL A 67 2.84 19.95 -6.80
N ILE A 68 3.80 19.33 -6.09
CA ILE A 68 4.74 20.01 -5.20
C ILE A 68 5.54 21.06 -5.97
N ASP A 69 6.10 20.70 -7.12
CA ASP A 69 6.92 21.59 -7.94
C ASP A 69 6.11 22.78 -8.48
N LYS A 70 4.90 22.53 -9.01
CA LYS A 70 4.04 23.58 -9.57
C LYS A 70 3.51 24.54 -8.51
N ALA A 71 3.21 24.04 -7.31
CA ALA A 71 2.68 24.83 -6.22
C ALA A 71 3.76 25.40 -5.29
N ASN A 72 5.05 25.11 -5.53
CA ASN A 72 6.17 25.48 -4.67
C ASN A 72 5.90 25.12 -3.19
N ILE A 73 5.36 23.93 -2.96
CA ILE A 73 5.08 23.41 -1.61
C ILE A 73 6.41 23.06 -0.94
N ARG A 74 6.60 23.52 0.29
CA ARG A 74 7.79 23.23 1.10
C ARG A 74 7.35 22.62 2.43
N LEU A 75 8.08 21.62 2.86
CA LEU A 75 8.07 21.15 4.25
C LEU A 75 9.26 21.81 4.95
N ASP A 76 9.16 21.95 6.27
CA ASP A 76 10.18 22.49 7.15
C ASP A 76 11.44 21.61 7.25
#